data_AF-A0A170PTB9-F1
#
_entry.id   AF-A0A170PTB9-F1
#
_cell.length_a   1.000
_cell.length_b   1.000
_cell.length_c   1.000
_cell.angle_alpha   90.00
_cell.angle_beta   90.00
_cell.angle_gamma   90.00
#
_symmetry.space_group_name_H-M   'P 1'
#
loop_
_entity.id
_entity.type
_entity.pdbx_description
1 polymer ?
#
loop_
_entity_poly.entity_id
_entity_poly.type
_entity_poly.pdbx_seq_one_letter_code
_entity_poly.pdbx_strand_id
1 'polypeptide(L)'
;MEPKADHGENSYQGFGRLKDRKALITGGDSGIGRAIAIAYAREGAEICINYLPEEKEDADWVCDLLEGEGHAVHRMPGNLTDKEFCNTLIKEAHERMGGLDILVNNAGKQVRQPGIEDISDEQFDETMKTNVYAMFWLTKAALPLMPPGAAIINVTSNQGFSPAPYLLDYATSKFAIRGFTEAIAQGAIERGVRVNGVAPGPFWTPLQPSGGQTQEKVQEFGKGTPMGRPGQPAELAPTFVFLASQESSYISGEIIGVTGGKPIS
;
A
#
# COMPACT_ATOMS: atom_id res chain seq x y z
N MET A 1 -8.11 -10.67 -14.39
CA MET A 1 -6.97 -10.12 -15.16
C MET A 1 -6.32 -11.24 -15.95
N GLU A 2 -5.93 -11.00 -17.20
CA GLU A 2 -5.20 -11.97 -18.03
C GLU A 2 -3.91 -11.32 -18.58
N PRO A 3 -2.71 -11.87 -18.28
CA PRO A 3 -2.48 -12.96 -17.32
C PRO A 3 -2.83 -12.54 -15.88
N LYS A 4 -2.97 -13.52 -14.99
CA LYS A 4 -3.07 -13.24 -13.54
C LYS A 4 -1.79 -12.53 -13.08
N ALA A 5 -1.93 -11.58 -12.14
CA ALA A 5 -0.79 -10.93 -11.53
C ALA A 5 -0.03 -11.91 -10.62
N ASP A 6 1.30 -11.78 -10.61
CA ASP A 6 2.18 -12.52 -9.69
C ASP A 6 2.41 -11.70 -8.43
N HIS A 7 1.96 -12.22 -7.28
CA HIS A 7 2.09 -11.58 -5.97
C HIS A 7 3.20 -12.20 -5.13
N GLY A 8 3.91 -13.20 -5.66
CA GLY A 8 4.98 -13.89 -4.96
C GLY A 8 4.53 -15.21 -4.31
N GLU A 9 3.33 -15.69 -4.62
CA GLU A 9 2.73 -16.87 -3.98
C GLU A 9 3.61 -18.12 -4.13
N ASN A 10 4.34 -18.24 -5.24
CA ASN A 10 5.25 -19.35 -5.49
C ASN A 10 6.74 -18.97 -5.43
N SER A 11 7.06 -17.68 -5.32
CA SER A 11 8.44 -17.19 -5.52
C SER A 11 9.03 -16.47 -4.30
N TYR A 12 8.23 -15.83 -3.45
CA TYR A 12 8.74 -15.13 -2.27
C TYR A 12 9.11 -16.12 -1.17
N GLN A 13 10.38 -16.12 -0.74
CA GLN A 13 10.87 -16.93 0.38
C GLN A 13 11.24 -16.01 1.54
N GLY A 14 10.70 -16.29 2.73
CA GLY A 14 11.00 -15.52 3.93
C GLY A 14 12.30 -15.97 4.61
N PHE A 15 12.92 -15.03 5.34
CA PHE A 15 14.17 -15.24 6.08
C PHE A 15 14.04 -14.84 7.56
N GLY A 16 12.82 -14.67 8.06
CA GLY A 16 12.55 -14.30 9.45
C GLY A 16 12.83 -12.83 9.77
N ARG A 17 12.85 -11.94 8.76
CA ARG A 17 13.24 -10.53 8.92
C ARG A 17 12.19 -9.69 9.66
N LEU A 18 10.97 -10.20 9.78
CA LEU A 18 9.85 -9.57 10.48
C LEU A 18 9.27 -10.49 11.56
N LYS A 19 10.09 -11.39 12.11
CA LYS A 19 9.68 -12.31 13.15
C LYS A 19 9.02 -11.57 14.32
N ASP A 20 7.84 -12.07 14.72
CA ASP A 20 7.03 -11.58 15.85
C ASP A 20 6.50 -10.14 15.67
N ARG A 21 6.59 -9.57 14.46
CA ARG A 21 6.02 -8.24 14.14
C ARG A 21 4.52 -8.34 13.87
N LYS A 22 3.81 -7.25 14.14
CA LYS A 22 2.35 -7.14 13.94
C LYS A 22 2.05 -6.06 12.90
N ALA A 23 1.51 -6.46 11.76
CA ALA A 23 1.35 -5.58 10.60
C ALA A 23 -0.10 -5.40 10.18
N LEU A 24 -0.53 -4.17 10.01
CA LEU A 24 -1.78 -3.83 9.34
C LEU A 24 -1.49 -3.32 7.92
N ILE A 25 -2.14 -3.92 6.92
CA ILE A 25 -2.00 -3.59 5.50
C ILE A 25 -3.38 -3.25 4.94
N THR A 26 -3.56 -2.01 4.47
CA THR A 26 -4.81 -1.63 3.78
C THR A 26 -4.77 -1.99 2.30
N GLY A 27 -5.89 -2.44 1.73
CA GLY A 27 -5.93 -3.01 0.38
C GLY A 27 -5.05 -4.25 0.25
N GLY A 28 -5.04 -5.10 1.29
CA GLY A 28 -4.21 -6.30 1.38
C GLY A 28 -4.78 -7.51 0.64
N ASP A 29 -6.00 -7.39 0.11
CA ASP A 29 -6.71 -8.41 -0.65
C ASP A 29 -6.06 -8.70 -2.01
N SER A 30 -5.51 -7.68 -2.69
CA SER A 30 -5.07 -7.79 -4.09
C SER A 30 -3.83 -6.93 -4.40
N GLY A 31 -3.27 -7.12 -5.60
CA GLY A 31 -2.19 -6.29 -6.13
C GLY A 31 -0.99 -6.15 -5.18
N ILE A 32 -0.53 -4.91 -5.00
CA ILE A 32 0.67 -4.62 -4.19
C ILE A 32 0.46 -5.02 -2.73
N GLY A 33 -0.72 -4.73 -2.15
CA GLY A 33 -1.01 -5.08 -0.77
C GLY A 33 -1.01 -6.59 -0.52
N ARG A 34 -1.53 -7.38 -1.47
CA ARG A 34 -1.44 -8.85 -1.42
C ARG A 34 0.01 -9.33 -1.39
N ALA A 35 0.87 -8.79 -2.25
CA ALA A 35 2.29 -9.16 -2.28
C ALA A 35 3.01 -8.81 -0.97
N ILE A 36 2.65 -7.67 -0.36
CA ILE A 36 3.16 -7.26 0.96
C ILE A 36 2.66 -8.23 2.04
N ALA A 37 1.38 -8.60 2.04
CA ALA A 37 0.81 -9.53 3.01
C ALA A 37 1.52 -10.89 2.97
N ILE A 38 1.74 -11.44 1.77
CA ILE A 38 2.47 -12.70 1.57
C ILE A 38 3.88 -12.59 2.12
N ALA A 39 4.62 -11.55 1.73
CA ALA A 39 6.01 -11.38 2.17
C ALA A 39 6.11 -11.16 3.68
N TYR A 40 5.23 -10.37 4.28
CA TYR A 40 5.26 -10.10 5.72
C TYR A 40 4.97 -11.35 6.54
N ALA A 41 3.94 -12.09 6.17
CA ALA A 41 3.61 -13.36 6.81
C ALA A 41 4.78 -14.35 6.73
N ARG A 42 5.36 -14.54 5.53
CA ARG A 42 6.51 -15.44 5.33
C ARG A 42 7.78 -14.99 6.04
N GLU A 43 7.95 -13.69 6.26
CA GLU A 43 9.04 -13.13 7.06
C GLU A 43 8.80 -13.24 8.58
N GLY A 44 7.65 -13.81 8.99
CA GLY A 44 7.32 -14.15 10.37
C GLY A 44 6.45 -13.13 11.09
N ALA A 45 5.79 -12.21 10.36
CA ALA A 45 4.85 -11.28 10.95
C ALA A 45 3.45 -11.90 11.09
N GLU A 46 2.75 -11.56 12.17
CA GLU A 46 1.30 -11.66 12.24
C GLU A 46 0.69 -10.47 11.48
N ILE A 47 -0.27 -10.75 10.60
CA ILE A 47 -0.81 -9.74 9.69
C ILE A 47 -2.30 -9.53 9.87
N CYS A 48 -2.74 -8.30 9.63
CA CYS A 48 -4.13 -7.91 9.48
C CYS A 48 -4.28 -7.21 8.13
N ILE A 49 -5.25 -7.64 7.32
CA ILE A 49 -5.56 -6.99 6.05
C ILE A 49 -6.92 -6.30 6.11
N ASN A 50 -6.96 -5.07 5.61
CA ASN A 50 -8.20 -4.37 5.28
C ASN A 50 -8.42 -4.39 3.77
N TYR A 51 -9.69 -4.44 3.37
CA TYR A 51 -10.18 -4.49 2.00
C TYR A 51 -11.67 -4.09 1.97
N LEU A 52 -12.24 -3.83 0.79
CA LEU A 52 -13.68 -3.57 0.68
C LEU A 52 -14.48 -4.88 0.77
N PRO A 53 -15.69 -4.90 1.35
CA PRO A 53 -16.50 -6.12 1.45
C PRO A 53 -16.71 -6.87 0.12
N GLU A 54 -16.76 -6.13 -0.99
CA GLU A 54 -16.92 -6.66 -2.34
C GLU A 54 -15.70 -7.46 -2.83
N GLU A 55 -14.53 -7.23 -2.23
CA GLU A 55 -13.25 -7.89 -2.57
C GLU A 55 -13.00 -9.14 -1.69
N LYS A 56 -14.03 -9.62 -0.97
CA LYS A 56 -13.91 -10.74 -0.02
C LYS A 56 -13.33 -12.00 -0.62
N GLU A 57 -13.66 -12.35 -1.87
CA GLU A 57 -13.11 -13.55 -2.52
C GLU A 57 -11.59 -13.47 -2.66
N ASP A 58 -11.08 -12.31 -3.07
CA ASP A 58 -9.64 -12.05 -3.20
C ASP A 58 -8.94 -12.03 -1.84
N ALA A 59 -9.58 -11.46 -0.82
CA ALA A 59 -9.07 -11.46 0.54
C ALA A 59 -9.03 -12.86 1.17
N ASP A 60 -10.11 -13.62 1.06
CA ASP A 60 -10.18 -14.99 1.58
C ASP A 60 -9.10 -15.86 0.94
N TRP A 61 -8.90 -15.75 -0.37
CA TRP A 61 -7.89 -16.54 -1.07
C TRP A 61 -6.47 -16.34 -0.51
N VAL A 62 -6.03 -15.09 -0.30
CA VAL A 62 -4.69 -14.83 0.24
C VAL A 62 -4.59 -15.22 1.71
N CYS A 63 -5.64 -14.97 2.49
CA CYS A 63 -5.61 -15.34 3.90
C CYS A 63 -5.58 -16.86 4.10
N ASP A 64 -6.39 -17.61 3.34
CA ASP A 64 -6.44 -19.07 3.41
C ASP A 64 -5.11 -19.70 2.97
N LEU A 65 -4.45 -19.12 1.95
CA LEU A 65 -3.09 -19.50 1.55
C LEU A 65 -2.11 -19.38 2.73
N LEU A 66 -2.09 -18.23 3.38
CA LEU A 66 -1.13 -17.92 4.46
C LEU A 66 -1.43 -18.67 5.76
N GLU A 67 -2.71 -18.85 6.09
CA GLU A 67 -3.13 -19.71 7.20
C GLU A 67 -2.77 -21.18 6.95
N GLY A 68 -2.90 -21.65 5.70
CA GLY A 68 -2.43 -22.97 5.27
C GLY A 68 -0.91 -23.15 5.39
N GLU A 69 -0.14 -22.06 5.32
CA GLU A 69 1.30 -22.01 5.60
C GLU A 69 1.63 -21.88 7.10
N GLY A 70 0.62 -21.75 7.97
CA GLY A 70 0.76 -21.65 9.42
C GLY A 70 0.94 -20.23 9.96
N HIS A 71 0.65 -19.21 9.16
CA HIS A 71 0.73 -17.80 9.57
C HIS A 71 -0.56 -17.32 10.23
N ALA A 72 -0.44 -16.38 11.18
CA ALA A 72 -1.59 -15.74 11.81
C ALA A 72 -2.06 -14.55 10.96
N VAL A 73 -3.32 -14.61 10.50
CA VAL A 73 -3.89 -13.65 9.55
C VAL A 73 -5.28 -13.19 10.00
N HIS A 74 -5.47 -11.87 10.06
CA HIS A 74 -6.75 -11.25 10.40
C HIS A 74 -7.37 -10.56 9.19
N ARG A 75 -8.69 -10.70 9.05
CA ARG A 75 -9.49 -10.10 7.97
C ARG A 75 -10.34 -8.97 8.56
N MET A 76 -10.24 -7.77 8.01
CA MET A 76 -10.98 -6.59 8.48
C MET A 76 -11.60 -5.80 7.32
N PRO A 77 -12.70 -6.30 6.74
CA PRO A 77 -13.38 -5.61 5.64
C PRO A 77 -14.03 -4.31 6.11
N GLY A 78 -13.96 -3.28 5.28
CA GLY A 78 -14.68 -2.03 5.48
C GLY A 78 -14.08 -0.84 4.73
N ASN A 79 -14.86 0.24 4.66
CA ASN A 79 -14.55 1.38 3.82
C ASN A 79 -13.75 2.46 4.56
N LEU A 80 -12.55 2.75 4.05
CA LEU A 80 -11.63 3.73 4.63
C LEU A 80 -12.06 5.19 4.42
N THR A 81 -13.10 5.47 3.61
CA THR A 81 -13.68 6.82 3.53
C THR A 81 -14.48 7.20 4.78
N ASP A 82 -14.73 6.24 5.67
CA ASP A 82 -15.32 6.46 6.99
C ASP A 82 -14.22 6.59 8.06
N LYS A 83 -14.17 7.76 8.69
CA LYS A 83 -13.24 8.08 9.77
C LYS A 83 -13.42 7.17 11.00
N GLU A 84 -14.65 6.88 11.39
CA GLU A 84 -14.91 6.06 12.58
C GLU A 84 -14.56 4.60 12.31
N PHE A 85 -14.75 4.12 11.08
CA PHE A 85 -14.20 2.84 10.66
C PHE A 85 -12.67 2.83 10.75
N CYS A 86 -11.98 3.87 10.26
CA CYS A 86 -10.51 3.94 10.36
C CYS A 86 -10.02 3.87 11.82
N ASN A 87 -10.69 4.56 12.75
CA ASN A 87 -10.37 4.49 14.17
C ASN A 87 -10.57 3.06 14.72
N THR A 88 -11.70 2.44 14.35
CA THR A 88 -12.04 1.07 14.76
C THR A 88 -11.06 0.05 14.21
N LEU A 89 -10.66 0.20 12.95
CA LEU A 89 -9.69 -0.66 12.27
C LEU A 89 -8.35 -0.70 13.01
N ILE A 90 -7.79 0.46 13.36
CA ILE A 90 -6.54 0.52 14.13
C ILE A 90 -6.70 -0.14 15.50
N LYS A 91 -7.79 0.20 16.21
CA LYS A 91 -8.04 -0.31 17.56
C LYS A 91 -8.15 -1.83 17.57
N GLU A 92 -9.01 -2.39 16.72
CA GLU A 92 -9.21 -3.84 16.65
C GLU A 92 -7.98 -4.58 16.14
N ALA A 93 -7.25 -4.05 15.15
CA ALA A 93 -6.00 -4.66 14.70
C ALA A 93 -4.98 -4.73 15.84
N HIS A 94 -4.84 -3.65 16.61
CA HIS A 94 -3.97 -3.62 17.79
C HIS A 94 -4.42 -4.61 18.87
N GLU A 95 -5.72 -4.67 19.18
CA GLU A 95 -6.26 -5.58 20.20
C GLU A 95 -6.12 -7.06 19.81
N ARG A 96 -6.45 -7.41 18.56
CA ARG A 96 -6.41 -8.79 18.06
C ARG A 96 -4.99 -9.36 18.01
N MET A 97 -4.02 -8.56 17.55
CA MET A 97 -2.62 -8.97 17.45
C MET A 97 -1.84 -8.74 18.76
N GLY A 98 -2.45 -8.11 19.78
CA GLY A 98 -1.77 -7.71 21.01
C GLY A 98 -0.63 -6.70 20.77
N GLY A 99 -0.81 -5.79 19.82
CA GLY A 99 0.17 -4.78 19.43
C GLY A 99 0.04 -4.36 17.96
N LEU A 100 0.75 -3.29 17.57
CA LEU A 100 0.86 -2.85 16.18
C LEU A 100 2.24 -2.25 15.95
N ASP A 101 3.05 -2.89 15.10
CA ASP A 101 4.43 -2.46 14.83
C ASP A 101 4.64 -1.97 13.41
N ILE A 102 3.74 -2.32 12.48
CA ILE A 102 3.83 -1.96 11.08
C ILE A 102 2.46 -1.50 10.60
N LEU A 103 2.39 -0.30 10.03
CA LEU A 103 1.22 0.19 9.30
C LEU A 103 1.60 0.42 7.84
N VAL A 104 0.90 -0.21 6.91
CA VAL A 104 1.03 0.03 5.47
C VAL A 104 -0.24 0.69 4.94
N ASN A 105 -0.14 1.97 4.63
CA ASN A 105 -1.19 2.71 3.93
C ASN A 105 -1.05 2.47 2.43
N ASN A 106 -1.68 1.39 1.94
CA ASN A 106 -1.58 0.93 0.55
C ASN A 106 -2.88 1.10 -0.26
N ALA A 107 -4.05 0.97 0.37
CA ALA A 107 -5.33 1.15 -0.30
C ALA A 107 -5.38 2.48 -1.07
N GLY A 108 -5.99 2.46 -2.26
CA GLY A 108 -6.09 3.67 -3.07
C GLY A 108 -7.13 3.57 -4.19
N LYS A 109 -7.72 4.72 -4.50
CA LYS A 109 -8.64 4.93 -5.61
C LYS A 109 -7.92 5.68 -6.74
N GLN A 110 -8.15 5.25 -7.97
CA GLN A 110 -7.63 5.88 -9.18
C GLN A 110 -8.70 5.80 -10.27
N VAL A 111 -9.13 6.94 -10.79
CA VAL A 111 -10.09 7.03 -11.88
C VAL A 111 -9.56 7.98 -12.94
N ARG A 112 -9.44 7.51 -14.18
CA ARG A 112 -8.96 8.32 -15.29
C ARG A 112 -10.06 9.25 -15.81
N GLN A 113 -9.71 10.51 -16.02
CA GLN A 113 -10.56 11.47 -16.75
C GLN A 113 -9.77 12.19 -17.85
N PRO A 114 -10.38 12.56 -18.99
CA PRO A 114 -9.68 13.28 -20.07
C PRO A 114 -9.16 14.67 -19.66
N GLY A 115 -9.98 15.42 -18.92
CA GLY A 115 -9.68 16.78 -18.44
C GLY A 115 -10.23 17.05 -17.04
N ILE A 116 -10.03 18.28 -16.54
CA ILE A 116 -10.51 18.71 -15.23
C ILE A 116 -12.02 18.87 -15.20
N GLU A 117 -12.60 19.28 -16.33
CA GLU A 117 -14.04 19.46 -16.54
C GLU A 117 -14.83 18.15 -16.45
N ASP A 118 -14.17 17.00 -16.62
CA ASP A 118 -14.76 15.67 -16.54
C ASP A 118 -14.64 15.05 -15.13
N ILE A 119 -13.91 15.69 -14.22
CA ILE A 119 -13.77 15.24 -12.84
C ILE A 119 -14.91 15.84 -12.03
N SER A 120 -15.85 14.99 -11.61
CA SER A 120 -16.93 15.44 -10.72
C SER A 120 -16.39 15.73 -9.31
N ASP A 121 -17.10 16.59 -8.57
CA ASP A 121 -16.78 16.88 -7.18
C ASP A 121 -16.77 15.62 -6.32
N GLU A 122 -17.68 14.68 -6.59
CA GLU A 122 -17.75 13.38 -5.91
C GLU A 122 -16.54 12.51 -6.20
N GLN A 123 -16.09 12.43 -7.46
CA GLN A 123 -14.88 11.68 -7.79
C GLN A 123 -13.66 12.26 -7.08
N PHE A 124 -13.51 13.59 -7.12
CA PHE A 124 -12.40 14.28 -6.46
C PHE A 124 -12.41 14.02 -4.95
N ASP A 125 -13.56 14.19 -4.30
CA ASP A 125 -13.73 13.96 -2.87
C ASP A 125 -13.47 12.49 -2.49
N GLU A 126 -13.99 11.52 -3.24
CA GLU A 126 -13.74 10.10 -3.00
C GLU A 126 -12.26 9.73 -3.16
N THR A 127 -11.58 10.25 -4.19
CA THR A 127 -10.14 10.04 -4.40
C THR A 127 -9.34 10.60 -3.22
N MET A 128 -9.66 11.83 -2.79
CA MET A 128 -8.96 12.46 -1.66
C MET A 128 -9.28 11.76 -0.34
N LYS A 129 -10.53 11.38 -0.09
CA LYS A 129 -10.93 10.65 1.13
C LYS A 129 -10.23 9.30 1.24
N THR A 130 -10.22 8.54 0.15
CA THR A 130 -9.58 7.22 0.12
C THR A 130 -8.06 7.31 0.25
N ASN A 131 -7.43 8.23 -0.46
CA ASN A 131 -5.97 8.24 -0.57
C ASN A 131 -5.28 9.08 0.51
N VAL A 132 -5.88 10.20 0.91
CA VAL A 132 -5.27 11.19 1.81
C VAL A 132 -5.90 11.17 3.19
N TYR A 133 -7.23 11.30 3.28
CA TYR A 133 -7.90 11.36 4.59
C TYR A 133 -7.78 10.04 5.35
N ALA A 134 -7.99 8.91 4.68
CA ALA A 134 -7.80 7.59 5.28
C ALA A 134 -6.38 7.42 5.84
N MET A 135 -5.34 7.70 5.04
CA MET A 135 -3.94 7.65 5.51
C MET A 135 -3.73 8.53 6.73
N PHE A 136 -4.29 9.76 6.73
CA PHE A 136 -4.22 10.66 7.87
C PHE A 136 -4.92 10.09 9.11
N TRP A 137 -6.15 9.59 8.99
CA TRP A 137 -6.93 9.04 10.11
C TRP A 137 -6.27 7.79 10.69
N LEU A 138 -5.86 6.85 9.84
CA LEU A 138 -5.17 5.62 10.23
C LEU A 138 -3.84 5.95 10.93
N THR A 139 -3.02 6.80 10.34
CA THR A 139 -1.73 7.20 10.93
C THR A 139 -1.93 7.92 12.27
N LYS A 140 -2.92 8.82 12.36
CA LYS A 140 -3.24 9.55 13.59
C LYS A 140 -3.69 8.61 14.71
N ALA A 141 -4.48 7.59 14.39
CA ALA A 141 -4.93 6.60 15.38
C ALA A 141 -3.82 5.60 15.75
N ALA A 142 -2.97 5.21 14.81
CA ALA A 142 -1.93 4.20 15.03
C ALA A 142 -0.72 4.74 15.81
N LEU A 143 -0.21 5.92 15.44
CA LEU A 143 1.06 6.45 15.97
C LEU A 143 1.16 6.49 17.51
N PRO A 144 0.09 6.82 18.28
CA PRO A 144 0.14 6.77 19.74
C PRO A 144 0.27 5.36 20.34
N LEU A 145 -0.08 4.32 19.58
CA LEU A 145 -0.10 2.91 20.01
C LEU A 145 1.15 2.14 19.56
N MET A 146 1.94 2.70 18.64
CA MET A 146 3.12 2.04 18.05
C MET A 146 4.35 2.20 18.96
N PRO A 147 5.11 1.11 19.23
CA PRO A 147 6.31 1.17 20.06
C PRO A 147 7.52 1.73 19.31
N PRO A 148 8.59 2.16 20.02
CA PRO A 148 9.88 2.43 19.39
C PRO A 148 10.37 1.23 18.56
N GLY A 149 10.89 1.51 17.36
CA GLY A 149 11.28 0.49 16.38
C GLY A 149 10.18 0.14 15.37
N ALA A 150 8.96 0.67 15.54
CA ALA A 150 7.87 0.48 14.59
C ALA A 150 8.06 1.28 13.28
N ALA A 151 7.29 0.93 12.25
CA ALA A 151 7.40 1.54 10.92
C ALA A 151 6.03 1.82 10.29
N ILE A 152 5.89 2.97 9.66
CA ILE A 152 4.77 3.30 8.78
C ILE A 152 5.29 3.41 7.36
N ILE A 153 4.61 2.77 6.41
CA ILE A 153 4.99 2.78 4.99
C ILE A 153 3.78 3.23 4.17
N ASN A 154 3.94 4.33 3.43
CA ASN A 154 2.88 4.90 2.61
C ASN A 154 3.12 4.63 1.12
N VAL A 155 2.11 4.15 0.41
CA VAL A 155 2.21 3.88 -1.02
C VAL A 155 1.83 5.14 -1.80
N THR A 156 2.84 5.87 -2.27
CA THR A 156 2.66 6.93 -3.25
C THR A 156 2.65 6.33 -4.67
N SER A 157 3.22 7.01 -5.65
CA SER A 157 3.26 6.62 -7.06
C SER A 157 4.31 7.43 -7.79
N ASN A 158 4.78 6.96 -8.93
CA ASN A 158 5.48 7.81 -9.89
C ASN A 158 4.63 9.04 -10.31
N GLN A 159 3.29 8.96 -10.23
CA GLN A 159 2.38 10.09 -10.45
C GLN A 159 2.53 11.20 -9.39
N GLY A 160 3.11 10.91 -8.22
CA GLY A 160 3.48 11.90 -7.20
C GLY A 160 4.78 12.68 -7.51
N PHE A 161 5.38 12.42 -8.68
CA PHE A 161 6.62 13.05 -9.14
C PHE A 161 6.52 13.50 -10.60
N SER A 162 5.92 12.66 -11.45
CA SER A 162 5.67 12.91 -12.87
C SER A 162 4.17 12.72 -13.17
N PRO A 163 3.34 13.74 -12.86
CA PRO A 163 1.90 13.64 -12.97
C PRO A 163 1.45 13.59 -14.44
N ALA A 164 0.47 12.74 -14.73
CA ALA A 164 -0.24 12.72 -15.99
C ALA A 164 -1.53 13.56 -15.87
N PRO A 165 -1.86 14.39 -16.87
CA PRO A 165 -3.04 15.27 -16.80
C PRO A 165 -4.35 14.49 -16.67
N TYR A 166 -4.41 13.27 -17.22
CA TYR A 166 -5.59 12.42 -17.18
C TYR A 166 -5.81 11.67 -15.84
N LEU A 167 -4.98 11.93 -14.84
CA LEU A 167 -5.05 11.39 -13.48
C LEU A 167 -4.93 12.52 -12.45
N LEU A 168 -5.53 13.69 -12.71
CA LEU A 168 -5.28 14.91 -11.93
C LEU A 168 -5.53 14.74 -10.43
N ASP A 169 -6.71 14.24 -10.03
CA ASP A 169 -7.09 14.00 -8.64
C ASP A 169 -6.20 12.94 -7.98
N TYR A 170 -5.95 11.83 -8.68
CA TYR A 170 -5.04 10.78 -8.22
C TYR A 170 -3.62 11.29 -8.02
N ALA A 171 -3.04 11.95 -9.00
CA ALA A 171 -1.69 12.51 -8.93
C ALA A 171 -1.58 13.50 -7.77
N THR A 172 -2.58 14.39 -7.61
CA THR A 172 -2.67 15.32 -6.48
C THR A 172 -2.63 14.58 -5.14
N SER A 173 -3.41 13.51 -5.00
CA SER A 173 -3.39 12.68 -3.78
C SER A 173 -2.02 12.01 -3.53
N LYS A 174 -1.30 11.63 -4.59
CA LYS A 174 0.02 10.99 -4.48
C LYS A 174 1.13 11.99 -4.15
N PHE A 175 1.04 13.23 -4.63
CA PHE A 175 1.85 14.35 -4.13
C PHE A 175 1.58 14.62 -2.64
N ALA A 176 0.30 14.60 -2.22
CA ALA A 176 -0.05 14.78 -0.82
C ALA A 176 0.50 13.65 0.08
N ILE A 177 0.42 12.39 -0.36
CA ILE A 177 1.00 11.25 0.36
C ILE A 177 2.52 11.39 0.51
N ARG A 178 3.21 11.83 -0.55
CA ARG A 178 4.65 12.11 -0.50
C ARG A 178 4.97 13.19 0.53
N GLY A 179 4.34 14.36 0.41
CA GLY A 179 4.58 15.48 1.32
C GLY A 179 4.23 15.14 2.77
N PHE A 180 3.16 14.37 3.00
CA PHE A 180 2.79 13.88 4.32
C PHE A 180 3.87 12.97 4.91
N THR A 181 4.40 12.04 4.12
CA THR A 181 5.46 11.10 4.54
C THR A 181 6.73 11.83 4.96
N GLU A 182 7.20 12.76 4.13
CA GLU A 182 8.39 13.58 4.40
C GLU A 182 8.18 14.45 5.67
N ALA A 183 7.00 15.06 5.82
CA ALA A 183 6.69 15.95 6.93
C ALA A 183 6.53 15.21 8.27
N ILE A 184 5.79 14.09 8.30
CA ILE A 184 5.50 13.40 9.57
C ILE A 184 6.70 12.63 10.12
N ALA A 185 7.65 12.23 9.27
CA ALA A 185 8.80 11.44 9.68
C ALA A 185 9.62 12.09 10.81
N GLN A 186 9.79 13.42 10.77
CA GLN A 186 10.53 14.18 11.78
C GLN A 186 9.84 14.16 13.15
N GLY A 187 8.51 14.22 13.20
CA GLY A 187 7.76 14.13 14.45
C GLY A 187 7.58 12.70 14.95
N ALA A 188 7.42 11.74 14.03
CA ALA A 188 7.25 10.33 14.38
C ALA A 188 8.52 9.71 14.97
N ILE A 189 9.71 10.14 14.51
CA ILE A 189 10.97 9.59 15.00
C ILE A 189 11.27 9.97 16.46
N GLU A 190 10.69 11.05 16.98
CA GLU A 190 10.75 11.38 18.42
C GLU A 190 10.12 10.28 19.30
N ARG A 191 9.23 9.45 18.72
CA ARG A 191 8.63 8.26 19.34
C ARG A 191 9.34 6.96 18.96
N GLY A 192 10.42 7.05 18.19
CA GLY A 192 11.12 5.89 17.64
C GLY A 192 10.39 5.21 16.48
N VAL A 193 9.42 5.86 15.84
CA VAL A 193 8.67 5.31 14.70
C VAL A 193 9.21 5.91 13.39
N ARG A 194 9.64 5.04 12.47
CA ARG A 194 10.10 5.46 11.14
C ARG A 194 8.91 5.58 10.20
N VAL A 195 8.91 6.59 9.33
CA VAL A 195 7.85 6.76 8.32
C VAL A 195 8.50 6.94 6.96
N ASN A 196 8.22 6.04 6.03
CA ASN A 196 8.79 6.05 4.68
C ASN A 196 7.70 5.85 3.63
N GLY A 197 8.04 6.07 2.37
CA GLY A 197 7.15 5.84 1.25
C GLY A 197 7.76 4.95 0.19
N VAL A 198 6.88 4.31 -0.58
CA VAL A 198 7.26 3.59 -1.80
C VAL A 198 6.51 4.23 -2.97
N ALA A 199 7.21 4.49 -4.07
CA ALA A 199 6.68 5.05 -5.30
C ALA A 199 6.73 4.01 -6.43
N PRO A 200 5.68 3.21 -6.60
CA PRO A 200 5.58 2.30 -7.73
C PRO A 200 5.50 3.03 -9.08
N GLY A 201 6.11 2.45 -10.10
CA GLY A 201 5.83 2.75 -11.50
C GLY A 201 4.58 2.01 -12.01
N PRO A 202 4.56 1.53 -13.27
CA PRO A 202 3.44 0.75 -13.78
C PRO A 202 3.51 -0.70 -13.28
N PHE A 203 2.63 -1.06 -12.34
CA PHE A 203 2.46 -2.44 -11.85
C PHE A 203 1.16 -3.07 -12.31
N TRP A 204 1.22 -4.36 -12.64
CA TRP A 204 0.07 -5.13 -13.09
C TRP A 204 -0.84 -5.46 -11.90
N THR A 205 -1.84 -4.62 -11.67
CA THR A 205 -2.81 -4.75 -10.56
C THR A 205 -4.24 -4.51 -11.05
N PRO A 206 -5.28 -4.94 -10.29
CA PRO A 206 -6.68 -4.71 -10.66
C PRO A 206 -7.06 -3.24 -10.82
N LEU A 207 -6.33 -2.32 -10.15
CA LEU A 207 -6.54 -0.88 -10.20
C LEU A 207 -6.42 -0.29 -11.62
N GLN A 208 -5.62 -0.89 -12.49
CA GLN A 208 -5.42 -0.38 -13.86
C GLN A 208 -6.61 -0.68 -14.77
N PRO A 209 -7.07 -1.95 -14.92
CA PRO A 209 -8.22 -2.27 -15.77
C PRO A 209 -9.59 -1.86 -15.18
N SER A 210 -9.69 -1.50 -13.90
CA SER A 210 -10.94 -1.10 -13.24
C SER A 210 -11.30 0.39 -13.37
N GLY A 211 -10.62 1.12 -14.26
CA GLY A 211 -10.86 2.56 -14.50
C GLY A 211 -9.61 3.43 -14.33
N GLY A 212 -8.51 2.88 -13.82
CA GLY A 212 -7.23 3.58 -13.72
C GLY A 212 -6.57 3.84 -15.07
N GLN A 213 -6.86 3.03 -16.09
CA GLN A 213 -6.39 3.18 -17.48
C GLN A 213 -7.50 2.79 -18.46
N THR A 214 -7.40 3.25 -19.71
CA THR A 214 -8.27 2.74 -20.79
C THR A 214 -7.89 1.31 -21.15
N GLN A 215 -8.84 0.51 -21.64
CA GLN A 215 -8.59 -0.89 -22.02
C GLN A 215 -7.48 -1.02 -23.09
N GLU A 216 -7.41 -0.08 -24.03
CA GLU A 216 -6.32 -0.01 -25.01
C GLU A 216 -4.96 0.19 -24.34
N LYS A 217 -4.87 1.08 -23.34
CA LYS A 217 -3.64 1.33 -22.59
C LYS A 217 -3.26 0.18 -21.66
N VAL A 218 -4.22 -0.62 -21.22
CA VAL A 218 -3.96 -1.84 -20.43
C VAL A 218 -3.20 -2.88 -21.26
N GLN A 219 -3.46 -3.01 -22.57
CA GLN A 219 -2.76 -3.96 -23.45
C GLN A 219 -1.29 -3.60 -23.72
N GLU A 220 -0.96 -2.31 -23.63
CA GLU A 220 0.40 -1.79 -23.80
C GLU A 220 1.06 -1.40 -22.47
N PHE A 221 0.43 -1.75 -21.35
CA PHE A 221 0.80 -1.25 -20.04
C PHE A 221 2.25 -1.62 -19.70
N GLY A 222 3.03 -0.63 -19.29
CA GLY A 222 4.45 -0.80 -18.93
C GLY A 222 5.43 -0.97 -20.09
N LYS A 223 5.01 -1.15 -21.35
CA LYS A 223 5.93 -1.27 -22.51
C LYS A 223 6.81 -0.04 -22.71
N GLY A 224 6.33 1.13 -22.30
CA GLY A 224 7.07 2.39 -22.35
C GLY A 224 8.03 2.62 -21.17
N THR A 225 8.32 1.61 -20.34
CA THR A 225 9.41 1.67 -19.36
C THR A 225 10.73 1.24 -19.99
N PRO A 226 11.89 1.68 -19.47
CA PRO A 226 13.18 1.15 -19.90
C PRO A 226 13.31 -0.37 -19.79
N MET A 227 12.60 -1.01 -18.84
CA MET A 227 12.53 -2.47 -18.73
C MET A 227 11.53 -3.13 -19.71
N GLY A 228 10.79 -2.35 -20.50
CA GLY A 228 9.93 -2.85 -21.58
C GLY A 228 8.69 -3.64 -21.13
N ARG A 229 8.40 -3.68 -19.82
CA ARG A 229 7.28 -4.42 -19.23
C ARG A 229 6.73 -3.70 -17.99
N PRO A 230 5.50 -4.01 -17.55
CA PRO A 230 5.07 -3.61 -16.22
C PRO A 230 5.77 -4.46 -15.16
N GLY A 231 5.89 -3.91 -13.95
CA GLY A 231 6.26 -4.68 -12.77
C GLY A 231 5.12 -5.61 -12.35
N GLN A 232 5.47 -6.74 -11.75
CA GLN A 232 4.54 -7.60 -11.03
C GLN A 232 4.56 -7.25 -9.54
N PRO A 233 3.41 -7.33 -8.82
CA PRO A 233 3.36 -7.01 -7.40
C PRO A 233 4.44 -7.69 -6.54
N ALA A 234 4.81 -8.94 -6.86
CA ALA A 234 5.90 -9.66 -6.20
C ALA A 234 7.22 -8.87 -6.12
N GLU A 235 7.51 -8.03 -7.12
CA GLU A 235 8.76 -7.27 -7.24
C GLU A 235 8.82 -6.06 -6.30
N LEU A 236 7.69 -5.65 -5.71
CA LEU A 236 7.64 -4.59 -4.70
C LEU A 236 7.86 -5.10 -3.29
N ALA A 237 7.43 -6.34 -3.01
CA ALA A 237 7.41 -6.88 -1.66
C ALA A 237 8.76 -6.79 -0.91
N PRO A 238 9.93 -7.05 -1.54
CA PRO A 238 11.23 -6.91 -0.87
C PRO A 238 11.50 -5.50 -0.33
N THR A 239 11.06 -4.45 -1.03
CA THR A 239 11.22 -3.06 -0.59
C THR A 239 10.40 -2.77 0.66
N PHE A 240 9.16 -3.27 0.72
CA PHE A 240 8.32 -3.13 1.91
C PHE A 240 8.90 -3.87 3.11
N VAL A 241 9.40 -5.10 2.91
CA VAL A 241 10.05 -5.87 3.97
C VAL A 241 11.28 -5.14 4.49
N PHE A 242 12.12 -4.62 3.60
CA PHE A 242 13.29 -3.82 3.99
C PHE A 242 12.90 -2.60 4.84
N LEU A 243 11.92 -1.81 4.38
CA LEU A 243 11.46 -0.62 5.09
C LEU A 243 10.79 -0.95 6.43
N ALA A 244 10.11 -2.08 6.55
CA ALA A 244 9.47 -2.52 7.79
C ALA A 244 10.48 -3.10 8.80
N SER A 245 11.53 -3.77 8.31
CA SER A 245 12.56 -4.43 9.12
C SER A 245 13.46 -3.42 9.86
N GLN A 246 14.22 -3.91 10.84
CA GLN A 246 15.23 -3.10 11.53
C GLN A 246 16.49 -2.84 10.69
N GLU A 247 16.61 -3.45 9.50
CA GLU A 247 17.73 -3.24 8.58
C GLU A 247 17.76 -1.81 8.01
N SER A 248 16.60 -1.13 8.03
CA SER A 248 16.43 0.25 7.57
C SER A 248 16.37 1.26 8.74
N SER A 249 17.07 0.98 9.85
CA SER A 249 17.00 1.76 11.11
C SER A 249 17.36 3.25 10.98
N TYR A 250 18.16 3.62 9.97
CA TYR A 250 18.53 5.01 9.69
C TYR A 250 17.79 5.62 8.47
N ILE A 251 16.72 4.97 8.03
CA ILE A 251 15.89 5.42 6.90
C ILE A 251 14.52 5.85 7.44
N SER A 252 14.25 7.15 7.40
CA SER A 252 12.96 7.76 7.74
C SER A 252 12.79 9.05 6.93
N GLY A 253 11.59 9.27 6.40
CA GLY A 253 11.25 10.39 5.53
C GLY A 253 11.56 10.15 4.05
N GLU A 254 12.06 8.96 3.70
CA GLU A 254 12.51 8.66 2.34
C GLU A 254 11.41 8.05 1.47
N ILE A 255 11.50 8.30 0.17
CA ILE A 255 10.63 7.68 -0.84
C ILE A 255 11.46 6.78 -1.75
N ILE A 256 11.22 5.47 -1.70
CA ILE A 256 11.90 4.51 -2.57
C ILE A 256 11.10 4.30 -3.85
N GLY A 257 11.70 4.65 -4.99
CA GLY A 257 11.13 4.40 -6.31
C GLY A 257 11.37 2.97 -6.80
N VAL A 258 10.32 2.29 -7.25
CA VAL A 258 10.41 0.99 -7.93
C VAL A 258 9.67 1.13 -9.26
N THR A 259 10.38 1.48 -10.33
CA THR A 259 9.75 2.11 -11.51
C THR A 259 10.17 1.54 -12.86
N GLY A 260 10.90 0.42 -12.87
CA GLY A 260 11.37 -0.20 -14.11
C GLY A 260 12.36 0.66 -14.90
N GLY A 261 13.17 1.46 -14.20
CA GLY A 261 14.20 2.32 -14.78
C GLY A 261 13.78 3.77 -15.05
N LYS A 262 12.58 4.20 -14.63
CA LYS A 262 12.16 5.61 -14.69
C LYS A 262 12.49 6.35 -13.39
N PRO A 263 13.49 7.24 -13.34
CA PRO A 263 13.81 7.97 -12.11
C PRO A 263 12.61 8.77 -11.58
N ILE A 264 12.53 8.94 -10.26
CA ILE A 264 11.53 9.77 -9.58
C ILE A 264 12.13 11.08 -9.04
N SER A 265 13.36 11.40 -9.45
CA SER A 265 14.10 12.62 -9.07
C SER A 265 13.77 13.80 -9.98
#